data_AF-A0A317T0P4-F1
#
_entry.id   AF-A0A317T0P4-F1
#
_cell.length_a   1.000
_cell.length_b   1.000
_cell.length_c   1.000
_cell.angle_alpha   90.00
_cell.angle_beta   90.00
_cell.angle_gamma   90.00
#
_symmetry.space_group_name_H-M   'P 1'
#
loop_
_entity.id
_entity.type
_entity.pdbx_description
1 polymer ?
#
loop_
_entity_poly.entity_id
_entity_poly.type
_entity_poly.pdbx_seq_one_letter_code
_entity_poly.pdbx_strand_id
1 'polypeptide(L)'
;GNGPSALVLSYLLHGNIPTYDSATHGPHPDPILHAKLSRYGNRPLFDAIESTRACEALTEHFHATTHMSYSNQALPLNVLLDTLVQPGADTEVGGAKSRLKWTFDERRRIGHVVLGSPKEAGGQWSEDPVSTSWDIETLSYAEMLSLPGYSFREHYRREHGRVMAHLNRPTRREVANYYSMYPRAVGISSEVFSSVYAHRINRTQSGFSVRVYRKPTSSRPQCEYTIHCKHLVLATGIFTNAVPPPPIFLPLLNLGNNALSQQQRVKALPLLVVGSGFTAADVMMSAQQNQKMIHIFKWNTARPSPLKGCHPQAYPEYASIYRRMKQSAADSTSPTSAGAEA
;
A
#
# COMPACT_ATOMS: atom_id res chain seq x y z
N GLY A 1 11.17 -7.21 -4.37
CA GLY A 1 10.46 -5.96 -4.63
C GLY A 1 11.03 -4.89 -3.73
N ASN A 2 10.98 -3.63 -4.17
CA ASN A 2 11.47 -2.46 -3.43
C ASN A 2 10.32 -1.58 -2.92
N GLY A 3 9.18 -2.20 -2.61
CA GLY A 3 8.00 -1.54 -2.04
C GLY A 3 8.10 -1.31 -0.53
N PRO A 4 7.06 -0.73 0.08
CA PRO A 4 7.06 -0.29 1.48
C PRO A 4 7.56 -1.34 2.47
N SER A 5 7.07 -2.58 2.38
CA SER A 5 7.51 -3.66 3.27
C SER A 5 9.01 -3.97 3.17
N ALA A 6 9.60 -3.88 1.98
CA ALA A 6 11.03 -4.08 1.79
C ALA A 6 11.85 -2.89 2.28
N LEU A 7 11.31 -1.67 2.16
CA LEU A 7 11.95 -0.46 2.68
C LEU A 7 11.97 -0.43 4.21
N VAL A 8 10.88 -0.85 4.87
CA VAL A 8 10.83 -1.01 6.33
C VAL A 8 11.85 -2.05 6.78
N LEU A 9 11.86 -3.22 6.14
CA LEU A 9 12.82 -4.27 6.48
C LEU A 9 14.27 -3.80 6.27
N SER A 10 14.55 -3.11 5.17
CA SER A 10 15.88 -2.56 4.90
C SER A 10 16.30 -1.55 5.95
N TYR A 11 15.40 -0.66 6.39
CA TYR A 11 15.66 0.28 7.47
C TYR A 11 16.08 -0.44 8.77
N LEU A 12 15.37 -1.51 9.16
CA LEU A 12 15.73 -2.34 10.32
C LEU A 12 17.09 -3.03 10.13
N LEU A 13 17.30 -3.70 8.99
CA LEU A 13 18.54 -4.42 8.68
C LEU A 13 19.74 -3.47 8.54
N HIS A 14 19.51 -2.20 8.24
CA HIS A 14 20.55 -1.18 8.17
C HIS A 14 21.06 -0.76 9.56
N GLY A 15 20.54 -1.33 10.64
CA GLY A 15 20.98 -1.06 12.02
C GLY A 15 20.10 -0.07 12.78
N ASN A 16 18.91 0.27 12.27
CA ASN A 16 17.95 1.10 13.00
C ASN A 16 17.14 0.25 13.97
N ILE A 17 17.33 0.50 15.26
CA ILE A 17 16.76 -0.28 16.36
C ILE A 17 15.60 0.49 16.98
N PRO A 18 14.37 -0.08 16.98
CA PRO A 18 13.25 0.49 17.71
C PRO A 18 13.34 0.14 19.20
N THR A 19 13.13 1.13 20.06
CA THR A 19 12.98 0.95 21.52
C THR A 19 11.69 1.63 21.97
N TYR A 20 10.95 1.00 22.88
CA TYR A 20 9.80 1.66 23.51
C TYR A 20 10.29 2.68 24.55
N ASP A 21 10.07 3.96 24.29
CA ASP A 21 10.56 5.06 25.15
C ASP A 21 9.39 5.92 25.61
N SER A 22 8.70 5.45 26.66
CA SER A 22 7.56 6.16 27.23
C SER A 22 7.96 7.45 27.95
N ALA A 23 9.23 7.62 28.32
CA ALA A 23 9.70 8.83 29.01
C ALA A 23 9.77 10.01 28.05
N THR A 24 10.32 9.81 26.84
CA THR A 24 10.43 10.85 25.82
C THR A 24 9.17 10.96 24.97
N HIS A 25 8.54 9.82 24.65
CA HIS A 25 7.44 9.76 23.69
C HIS A 25 6.06 9.59 24.34
N GLY A 26 5.99 9.53 25.68
CA GLY A 26 4.75 9.33 26.43
C GLY A 26 4.29 7.87 26.49
N PRO A 27 3.39 7.52 27.41
CA PRO A 27 2.86 6.16 27.54
C PRO A 27 2.03 5.77 26.31
N HIS A 28 1.89 4.46 26.12
CA HIS A 28 0.96 3.94 25.11
C HIS A 28 -0.49 4.13 25.62
N PRO A 29 -1.46 4.51 24.76
CA PRO A 29 -2.84 4.73 25.18
C PRO A 29 -3.52 3.51 25.80
N ASP A 30 -3.19 2.32 25.31
CA ASP A 30 -3.56 1.05 25.96
C ASP A 30 -2.70 0.83 27.23
N PRO A 31 -3.28 0.88 28.44
CA PRO A 31 -2.53 0.77 29.69
C PRO A 31 -1.97 -0.64 29.91
N ILE A 32 -2.60 -1.69 29.36
CA ILE A 32 -2.13 -3.07 29.49
C ILE A 32 -0.88 -3.24 28.62
N LEU A 33 -0.94 -2.78 27.36
CA LEU A 33 0.22 -2.82 26.47
C LEU A 33 1.36 -1.95 27.03
N HIS A 34 1.04 -0.76 27.55
CA HIS A 34 2.01 0.10 28.23
C HIS A 34 2.70 -0.64 29.38
N ALA A 35 1.94 -1.25 30.30
CA ALA A 35 2.50 -1.97 31.43
C ALA A 35 3.39 -3.14 30.99
N LYS A 36 2.99 -3.90 29.97
CA LYS A 36 3.79 -5.00 29.41
C LYS A 36 5.11 -4.51 28.81
N LEU A 37 5.08 -3.44 28.01
CA LEU A 37 6.27 -2.87 27.37
C LEU A 37 7.22 -2.18 28.37
N SER A 38 6.67 -1.49 29.37
CA SER A 38 7.48 -0.81 30.41
C SER A 38 8.37 -1.77 31.20
N ARG A 39 8.00 -3.07 31.31
CA ARG A 39 8.86 -4.11 31.92
C ARG A 39 10.12 -4.40 31.11
N TYR A 40 10.13 -4.07 29.83
CA TYR A 40 11.32 -4.23 28.98
C TYR A 40 12.25 -3.02 29.04
N GLY A 41 11.75 -1.87 29.49
CA GLY A 41 12.51 -0.61 29.56
C GLY A 41 13.04 -0.18 28.20
N ASN A 42 14.20 0.46 28.18
CA ASN A 42 14.84 0.95 26.95
C ASN A 42 15.57 -0.13 26.13
N ARG A 43 15.18 -1.41 26.29
CA ARG A 43 15.74 -2.50 25.48
C ARG A 43 15.21 -2.45 24.04
N PRO A 44 15.95 -2.98 23.06
CA PRO A 44 15.45 -3.17 21.70
C PRO A 44 14.10 -3.89 21.72
N LEU A 45 13.14 -3.40 20.94
CA LEU A 45 11.82 -4.01 20.84
C LEU A 45 11.93 -5.48 20.39
N PHE A 46 12.96 -5.82 19.61
CA PHE A 46 13.28 -7.19 19.19
C PHE A 46 13.37 -8.18 20.36
N ASP A 47 13.88 -7.74 21.52
CA ASP A 47 13.99 -8.58 22.71
C ASP A 47 12.61 -8.92 23.30
N ALA A 48 11.63 -8.01 23.15
CA ALA A 48 10.26 -8.23 23.59
C ALA A 48 9.45 -9.13 22.65
N ILE A 49 9.93 -9.34 21.41
CA ILE A 49 9.26 -10.13 20.36
C ILE A 49 10.16 -11.24 19.82
N GLU A 50 11.12 -11.72 20.61
CA GLU A 50 12.16 -12.67 20.18
C GLU A 50 11.61 -14.03 19.73
N SER A 51 10.38 -14.37 20.14
CA SER A 51 9.68 -15.59 19.77
C SER A 51 8.20 -15.34 19.53
N THR A 52 7.55 -16.24 18.80
CA THR A 52 6.10 -16.22 18.59
C THR A 52 5.35 -16.12 19.93
N ARG A 53 5.77 -16.91 20.93
CA ARG A 53 5.16 -16.91 22.27
C ARG A 53 5.34 -15.57 22.98
N ALA A 54 6.50 -14.93 22.87
CA ALA A 54 6.74 -13.61 23.45
C ALA A 54 5.84 -12.54 22.81
N CYS A 55 5.72 -12.57 21.47
CA CYS A 55 4.81 -11.70 20.74
C CYS A 55 3.35 -11.95 21.15
N GLU A 56 2.90 -13.20 21.24
CA GLU A 56 1.54 -13.57 21.67
C GLU A 56 1.25 -13.06 23.09
N ALA A 57 2.17 -13.28 24.04
CA ALA A 57 2.02 -12.80 25.41
C ALA A 57 1.89 -11.27 25.47
N LEU A 58 2.56 -10.55 24.55
CA LEU A 58 2.45 -9.10 24.46
C LEU A 58 1.08 -8.67 23.89
N THR A 59 0.55 -9.40 22.92
CA THR A 59 -0.65 -9.02 22.15
C THR A 59 -1.95 -9.74 22.53
N GLU A 60 -1.93 -10.69 23.47
CA GLU A 60 -3.09 -11.57 23.80
C GLU A 60 -4.39 -10.80 24.13
N HIS A 61 -4.25 -9.61 24.70
CA HIS A 61 -5.35 -8.76 25.17
C HIS A 61 -5.97 -7.91 24.06
N PHE A 62 -5.39 -7.86 22.86
CA PHE A 62 -5.84 -6.97 21.78
C PHE A 62 -7.30 -7.20 21.41
N HIS A 63 -7.79 -8.45 21.46
CA HIS A 63 -9.19 -8.74 21.15
C HIS A 63 -10.18 -8.34 22.25
N ALA A 64 -9.70 -8.14 23.48
CA ALA A 64 -10.51 -7.88 24.66
C ALA A 64 -10.42 -6.42 25.15
N THR A 65 -9.50 -5.63 24.60
CA THR A 65 -9.34 -4.23 25.01
C THR A 65 -10.55 -3.40 24.60
N THR A 66 -10.93 -2.45 25.45
CA THR A 66 -11.97 -1.45 25.17
C THR A 66 -11.40 -0.05 24.91
N HIS A 67 -10.11 0.13 25.16
CA HIS A 67 -9.43 1.43 25.07
C HIS A 67 -8.97 1.77 23.66
N MET A 68 -8.79 0.76 22.79
CA MET A 68 -8.31 0.95 21.42
C MET A 68 -8.85 -0.14 20.50
N SER A 69 -9.10 0.18 19.24
CA SER A 69 -9.48 -0.82 18.24
C SER A 69 -8.25 -1.46 17.61
N TYR A 70 -8.09 -2.77 17.75
CA TYR A 70 -7.04 -3.53 17.09
C TYR A 70 -7.61 -4.38 15.96
N SER A 71 -6.91 -4.42 14.81
CA SER A 71 -7.32 -5.26 13.69
C SER A 71 -7.26 -6.75 14.07
N ASN A 72 -8.36 -7.46 13.84
CA ASN A 72 -8.42 -8.92 14.01
C ASN A 72 -8.09 -9.70 12.73
N GLN A 73 -7.75 -9.00 11.64
CA GLN A 73 -7.40 -9.60 10.35
C GLN A 73 -5.88 -9.60 10.08
N ALA A 74 -5.13 -8.77 10.79
CA ALA A 74 -3.68 -8.65 10.65
C ALA A 74 -2.96 -9.58 11.65
N LEU A 75 -1.71 -9.91 11.34
CA LEU A 75 -0.86 -10.63 12.28
C LEU A 75 -0.64 -9.77 13.54
N PRO A 76 -0.64 -10.36 14.75
CA PRO A 76 -0.50 -9.59 15.98
C PRO A 76 0.77 -8.71 16.03
N LEU A 77 1.88 -9.20 15.46
CA LEU A 77 3.11 -8.43 15.34
C LEU A 77 2.95 -7.15 14.49
N ASN A 78 2.17 -7.22 13.40
CA ASN A 78 1.92 -6.06 12.55
C ASN A 78 1.10 -5.03 13.33
N VAL A 79 0.03 -5.49 14.00
CA VAL A 79 -0.82 -4.63 14.83
C VAL A 79 -0.02 -3.99 15.96
N LEU A 80 0.86 -4.74 16.60
CA LEU A 80 1.77 -4.24 17.64
C LEU A 80 2.70 -3.14 17.10
N LEU A 81 3.31 -3.35 15.94
CA LEU A 81 4.19 -2.35 15.36
C LEU A 81 3.41 -1.09 14.97
N ASP A 82 2.26 -1.25 14.32
CA ASP A 82 1.40 -0.14 13.87
C ASP A 82 0.94 0.71 15.06
N THR A 83 0.48 0.08 16.14
CA THR A 83 0.03 0.80 17.36
C THR A 83 1.17 1.50 18.10
N LEU A 84 2.42 1.02 17.96
CA LEU A 84 3.58 1.68 18.56
C LEU A 84 4.10 2.82 17.67
N VAL A 85 4.07 2.65 16.35
CA VAL A 85 4.49 3.67 15.39
C VAL A 85 3.49 4.82 15.37
N GLN A 86 2.19 4.54 15.37
CA GLN A 86 1.12 5.54 15.42
C GLN A 86 -0.13 5.01 16.15
N PRO A 87 -0.16 5.13 17.49
CA PRO A 87 -1.32 4.71 18.27
C PRO A 87 -2.57 5.54 17.90
N GLY A 88 -3.65 4.90 17.45
CA GLY A 88 -4.90 5.59 17.13
C GLY A 88 -4.89 6.32 15.79
N ALA A 89 -4.06 5.88 14.83
CA ALA A 89 -3.94 6.49 13.49
C ALA A 89 -5.28 6.64 12.72
N ASP A 90 -6.29 5.86 13.08
CA ASP A 90 -7.63 5.84 12.49
C ASP A 90 -8.68 6.67 13.27
N THR A 91 -8.39 7.08 14.50
CA THR A 91 -9.38 7.65 15.44
C THR A 91 -8.97 9.00 16.04
N GLU A 92 -7.66 9.28 16.18
CA GLU A 92 -7.18 10.52 16.81
C GLU A 92 -6.80 11.61 15.79
N VAL A 93 -7.49 12.75 15.87
CA VAL A 93 -7.16 13.96 15.11
C VAL A 93 -6.04 14.72 15.83
N GLY A 94 -4.94 15.03 15.12
CA GLY A 94 -3.81 15.79 15.70
C GLY A 94 -2.44 15.15 15.47
N GLY A 95 -2.43 13.87 15.10
CA GLY A 95 -1.23 13.09 14.85
C GLY A 95 -0.81 12.33 16.10
N ALA A 96 -0.99 11.01 16.06
CA ALA A 96 -0.45 10.10 17.04
C ALA A 96 1.08 10.19 17.03
N LYS A 97 1.67 10.70 18.11
CA LYS A 97 3.14 10.66 18.26
C LYS A 97 3.55 9.20 18.39
N SER A 98 4.57 8.81 17.63
CA SER A 98 5.18 7.49 17.77
C SER A 98 5.63 7.27 19.21
N ARG A 99 5.44 6.05 19.73
CA ARG A 99 5.95 5.60 21.03
C ARG A 99 7.29 4.89 20.93
N LEU A 100 7.85 4.84 19.71
CA LEU A 100 9.14 4.27 19.43
C LEU A 100 10.18 5.36 19.28
N LYS A 101 11.31 5.16 19.95
CA LYS A 101 12.56 5.83 19.63
C LYS A 101 13.36 4.93 18.69
N TRP A 102 13.92 5.52 17.65
CA TRP A 102 14.81 4.85 16.71
C TRP A 102 16.25 5.23 17.01
N THR A 103 17.13 4.24 17.17
CA THR A 103 18.56 4.45 17.42
C THR A 103 19.37 3.65 16.41
N PHE A 104 20.36 4.29 15.80
CA PHE A 104 21.24 3.63 14.84
C PHE A 104 22.44 2.96 15.53
N ASP A 105 22.71 1.71 15.17
CA ASP A 105 23.89 0.96 15.61
C ASP A 105 24.50 0.15 14.45
N GLU A 106 25.63 0.63 13.92
CA GLU A 106 26.36 -0.02 12.82
C GLU A 106 26.79 -1.46 13.17
N ARG A 107 27.01 -1.78 14.46
CA ARG A 107 27.41 -3.13 14.88
C ARG A 107 26.29 -4.16 14.70
N ARG A 108 25.04 -3.69 14.64
CA ARG A 108 23.86 -4.53 14.39
C ARG A 108 23.41 -4.51 12.92
N ARG A 109 24.12 -3.79 12.06
CA ARG A 109 23.83 -3.77 10.63
C ARG A 109 24.05 -5.16 10.02
N ILE A 110 23.09 -5.59 9.22
CA ILE A 110 23.15 -6.82 8.44
C ILE A 110 23.32 -6.44 6.98
N GLY A 111 24.38 -6.91 6.32
CA GLY A 111 24.58 -6.70 4.89
C GLY A 111 23.41 -7.28 4.08
N HIS A 112 22.76 -6.46 3.28
CA HIS A 112 21.56 -6.85 2.54
C HIS A 112 21.44 -6.07 1.23
N VAL A 113 20.61 -6.57 0.31
CA VAL A 113 20.26 -5.84 -0.92
C VAL A 113 18.76 -5.93 -1.16
N VAL A 114 18.15 -4.82 -1.53
CA VAL A 114 16.74 -4.72 -1.92
C VAL A 114 16.67 -4.53 -3.42
N LEU A 115 15.95 -5.43 -4.10
CA LEU A 115 15.81 -5.41 -5.55
C LEU A 115 14.35 -5.15 -5.94
N GLY A 116 14.13 -4.20 -6.85
CA GLY A 116 12.84 -3.91 -7.44
C GLY A 116 12.90 -3.72 -8.95
N SER A 117 11.93 -4.29 -9.65
CA SER A 117 11.71 -4.06 -11.07
C SER A 117 11.23 -2.65 -11.45
N PRO A 118 10.50 -1.90 -10.59
CA PRO A 118 10.08 -0.54 -10.95
C PRO A 118 11.27 0.41 -11.07
N LYS A 119 11.04 1.55 -11.74
CA LYS A 119 12.07 2.57 -11.96
C LYS A 119 12.55 3.21 -10.66
N GLU A 120 11.65 3.37 -9.70
CA GLU A 120 11.90 4.00 -8.40
C GLU A 120 11.53 3.06 -7.25
N ALA A 121 11.91 3.44 -6.02
CA ALA A 121 11.44 2.75 -4.83
C ALA A 121 9.95 3.05 -4.58
N GLY A 122 9.26 2.12 -3.90
CA GLY A 122 7.82 2.21 -3.67
C GLY A 122 7.01 1.07 -4.28
N GLY A 123 7.64 0.20 -5.08
CA GLY A 123 6.95 -0.95 -5.67
C GLY A 123 5.85 -0.50 -6.62
N GLN A 124 4.66 -1.10 -6.50
CA GLN A 124 3.52 -0.78 -7.35
C GLN A 124 3.09 0.70 -7.24
N TRP A 125 3.39 1.41 -6.14
CA TRP A 125 3.08 2.85 -6.03
C TRP A 125 3.81 3.70 -7.08
N SER A 126 5.00 3.25 -7.52
CA SER A 126 5.80 3.93 -8.55
C SER A 126 5.42 3.55 -9.99
N GLU A 127 4.42 2.70 -10.16
CA GLU A 127 3.95 2.22 -11.45
C GLU A 127 2.50 2.67 -11.69
N ASP A 128 1.99 2.48 -12.92
CA ASP A 128 0.58 2.70 -13.24
C ASP A 128 0.05 1.53 -14.09
N PRO A 129 -0.28 0.40 -13.44
CA PRO A 129 -0.66 -0.81 -14.15
C PRO A 129 -2.05 -0.74 -14.81
N VAL A 130 -2.89 0.23 -14.43
CA VAL A 130 -4.30 0.30 -14.88
C VAL A 130 -4.62 1.63 -15.59
N SER A 131 -3.63 2.49 -15.83
CA SER A 131 -3.79 3.80 -16.49
C SER A 131 -4.82 4.69 -15.78
N THR A 132 -4.72 4.73 -14.45
CA THR A 132 -5.58 5.56 -13.59
C THR A 132 -4.93 6.92 -13.35
N SER A 133 -5.72 7.94 -13.02
CA SER A 133 -5.17 9.23 -12.63
C SER A 133 -4.23 9.08 -11.43
N TRP A 134 -3.07 9.71 -11.54
CA TRP A 134 -2.09 9.78 -10.45
C TRP A 134 -2.55 10.65 -9.28
N ASP A 135 -3.62 11.42 -9.48
CA ASP A 135 -4.16 12.35 -8.50
C ASP A 135 -5.38 11.75 -7.76
N ILE A 136 -5.62 10.44 -7.89
CA ILE A 136 -6.55 9.70 -7.03
C ILE A 136 -5.98 9.64 -5.61
N GLU A 137 -6.82 9.99 -4.64
CA GLU A 137 -6.52 9.89 -3.22
C GLU A 137 -6.47 8.43 -2.74
N THR A 138 -5.60 8.15 -1.78
CA THR A 138 -5.51 6.83 -1.17
C THR A 138 -6.75 6.47 -0.35
N LEU A 139 -6.94 5.17 -0.10
CA LEU A 139 -7.88 4.70 0.93
C LEU A 139 -7.32 4.93 2.34
N SER A 140 -6.00 4.92 2.51
CA SER A 140 -5.36 5.15 3.80
C SER A 140 -5.08 6.64 4.02
N TYR A 141 -5.10 7.09 5.26
CA TYR A 141 -4.56 8.41 5.62
C TYR A 141 -3.02 8.40 5.52
N ALA A 142 -2.41 9.56 5.29
CA ALA A 142 -0.96 9.74 5.14
C ALA A 142 -0.15 9.11 6.29
N GLU A 143 -0.72 9.18 7.48
CA GLU A 143 -0.17 8.67 8.71
C GLU A 143 0.02 7.13 8.66
N MET A 144 -0.95 6.39 8.13
CA MET A 144 -0.85 4.93 7.92
C MET A 144 0.11 4.52 6.80
N LEU A 145 0.57 5.48 5.98
CA LEU A 145 1.51 5.27 4.88
C LEU A 145 2.94 5.65 5.26
N SER A 146 3.13 6.19 6.47
CA SER A 146 4.45 6.60 6.95
C SER A 146 5.33 5.41 7.29
N LEU A 147 6.59 5.49 6.88
CA LEU A 147 7.64 4.55 7.22
C LEU A 147 8.47 5.06 8.41
N PRO A 148 9.11 4.16 9.17
CA PRO A 148 9.98 4.51 10.29
C PRO A 148 11.06 5.54 9.98
N GLY A 149 11.39 6.40 10.95
CA GLY A 149 12.52 7.35 10.83
C GLY A 149 12.28 8.55 9.91
N TYR A 150 11.28 8.53 9.02
CA TYR A 150 10.95 9.66 8.16
C TYR A 150 9.46 9.63 7.79
N SER A 151 8.64 10.44 8.45
CA SER A 151 7.18 10.40 8.28
C SER A 151 6.70 11.05 6.98
N PHE A 152 5.51 10.67 6.52
CA PHE A 152 4.87 11.30 5.37
C PHE A 152 4.63 12.80 5.60
N ARG A 153 4.17 13.18 6.81
CA ARG A 153 3.95 14.57 7.18
C ARG A 153 5.22 15.41 7.16
N GLU A 154 6.35 14.81 7.56
CA GLU A 154 7.66 15.44 7.44
C GLU A 154 8.05 15.64 5.98
N HIS A 155 7.86 14.62 5.13
CA HIS A 155 8.10 14.74 3.70
C HIS A 155 7.24 15.83 3.05
N TYR A 156 5.93 15.82 3.30
CA TYR A 156 5.01 16.82 2.77
C TYR A 156 5.42 18.25 3.13
N ARG A 157 5.85 18.47 4.38
CA ARG A 157 6.35 19.77 4.81
C ARG A 157 7.62 20.19 4.04
N ARG A 158 8.54 19.25 3.79
CA ARG A 158 9.75 19.52 3.02
C ARG A 158 9.45 19.84 1.56
N GLU A 159 8.52 19.12 0.93
CA GLU A 159 8.17 19.31 -0.49
C GLU A 159 7.31 20.56 -0.73
N HIS A 160 6.36 20.87 0.16
CA HIS A 160 5.37 21.93 -0.05
C HIS A 160 5.55 23.16 0.84
N GLY A 161 6.48 23.15 1.79
CA GLY A 161 6.73 24.27 2.71
C GLY A 161 5.58 24.57 3.68
N ARG A 162 4.60 23.67 3.83
CA ARG A 162 3.41 23.86 4.68
C ARG A 162 3.05 22.62 5.48
N VAL A 163 2.24 22.80 6.52
CA VAL A 163 1.75 21.69 7.35
C VAL A 163 0.63 20.96 6.61
N MET A 164 0.69 19.63 6.58
CA MET A 164 -0.38 18.78 6.05
C MET A 164 -1.62 18.86 6.94
N ALA A 165 -2.80 18.89 6.32
CA ALA A 165 -4.07 18.79 7.04
C ALA A 165 -4.21 17.43 7.76
N HIS A 166 -4.96 17.41 8.87
CA HIS A 166 -5.27 16.15 9.54
C HIS A 166 -6.19 15.26 8.69
N LEU A 167 -6.10 13.95 8.89
CA LEU A 167 -6.89 12.95 8.16
C LEU A 167 -6.78 13.13 6.62
N ASN A 168 -5.62 13.59 6.15
CA ASN A 168 -5.37 13.74 4.73
C ASN A 168 -5.12 12.38 4.08
N ARG A 169 -5.80 12.13 2.96
CA ARG A 169 -5.54 11.00 2.07
C ARG A 169 -4.68 11.52 0.92
N PRO A 170 -3.36 11.25 0.92
CA PRO A 170 -2.50 11.76 -0.13
C PRO A 170 -2.87 11.12 -1.47
N THR A 171 -2.52 11.80 -2.56
CA THR A 171 -2.65 11.25 -3.90
C THR A 171 -1.63 10.14 -4.13
N ARG A 172 -1.91 9.24 -5.09
CA ARG A 172 -0.93 8.25 -5.55
C ARG A 172 0.42 8.88 -5.91
N ARG A 173 0.41 10.04 -6.56
CA ARG A 173 1.60 10.82 -6.91
C ARG A 173 2.44 11.19 -5.68
N GLU A 174 1.81 11.75 -4.66
CA GLU A 174 2.49 12.13 -3.42
C GLU A 174 3.07 10.89 -2.71
N VAL A 175 2.34 9.77 -2.72
CA VAL A 175 2.81 8.51 -2.14
C VAL A 175 4.00 7.92 -2.88
N ALA A 176 3.97 7.95 -4.21
CA ALA A 176 5.09 7.51 -5.03
C ALA A 176 6.34 8.37 -4.78
N ASN A 177 6.18 9.69 -4.71
CA ASN A 177 7.27 10.62 -4.39
C ASN A 177 7.86 10.36 -2.99
N TYR A 178 6.99 10.14 -2.00
CA TYR A 178 7.43 9.82 -0.65
C TYR A 178 8.29 8.57 -0.60
N TYR A 179 7.83 7.46 -1.18
CA TYR A 179 8.57 6.21 -1.16
C TYR A 179 9.84 6.23 -2.02
N SER A 180 9.87 7.00 -3.11
CA SER A 180 11.07 7.14 -3.94
C SER A 180 12.17 7.93 -3.21
N MET A 181 11.78 8.90 -2.38
CA MET A 181 12.70 9.73 -1.59
C MET A 181 13.11 9.09 -0.26
N TYR A 182 12.30 8.18 0.28
CA TYR A 182 12.53 7.54 1.58
C TYR A 182 13.94 6.93 1.74
N PRO A 183 14.48 6.11 0.79
CA PRO A 183 15.81 5.53 0.96
C PRO A 183 16.92 6.56 1.19
N ARG A 184 16.82 7.73 0.54
CA ARG A 184 17.77 8.83 0.71
C ARG A 184 17.57 9.51 2.05
N ALA A 185 16.32 9.76 2.43
CA ALA A 185 15.97 10.46 3.65
C ALA A 185 16.46 9.72 4.91
N VAL A 186 16.46 8.39 4.90
CA VAL A 186 16.89 7.55 6.04
C VAL A 186 18.26 6.89 5.86
N GLY A 187 19.01 7.26 4.81
CA GLY A 187 20.40 6.81 4.62
C GLY A 187 20.59 5.38 4.11
N ILE A 188 19.55 4.72 3.60
CA ILE A 188 19.61 3.32 3.11
C ILE A 188 19.73 3.20 1.58
N SER A 189 19.96 4.30 0.86
CA SER A 189 20.04 4.30 -0.62
C SER A 189 21.06 3.33 -1.20
N SER A 190 22.15 3.03 -0.49
CA SER A 190 23.18 2.08 -0.95
C SER A 190 22.65 0.64 -1.10
N GLU A 191 21.58 0.30 -0.39
CA GLU A 191 21.03 -1.06 -0.36
C GLU A 191 19.86 -1.24 -1.32
N VAL A 192 19.30 -0.17 -1.88
CA VAL A 192 18.07 -0.22 -2.68
C VAL A 192 18.36 -0.04 -4.17
N PHE A 193 18.15 -1.11 -4.95
CA PHE A 193 18.40 -1.14 -6.38
C PHE A 193 17.08 -1.27 -7.16
N SER A 194 16.78 -0.25 -7.95
CA SER A 194 15.63 -0.17 -8.84
C SER A 194 15.98 -0.60 -10.27
N SER A 195 14.96 -0.88 -11.09
CA SER A 195 15.10 -1.43 -12.45
C SER A 195 15.91 -2.75 -12.52
N VAL A 196 15.87 -3.55 -11.45
CA VAL A 196 16.53 -4.86 -11.37
C VAL A 196 15.48 -5.96 -11.29
N TYR A 197 15.55 -6.91 -12.21
CA TYR A 197 14.63 -8.03 -12.34
C TYR A 197 15.30 -9.29 -11.81
N ALA A 198 14.68 -9.96 -10.84
CA ALA A 198 15.14 -11.25 -10.32
C ALA A 198 14.43 -12.41 -11.02
N HIS A 199 15.16 -13.48 -11.32
CA HIS A 199 14.63 -14.72 -11.90
C HIS A 199 15.53 -15.91 -11.54
N ARG A 200 15.07 -17.13 -11.85
CA ARG A 200 15.82 -18.39 -11.63
C ARG A 200 16.43 -18.48 -10.22
N ILE A 201 15.56 -18.38 -9.21
CA ILE A 201 15.94 -18.50 -7.81
C ILE A 201 16.15 -19.98 -7.50
N ASN A 202 17.34 -20.33 -7.04
CA ASN A 202 17.68 -21.70 -6.67
C ASN A 202 18.11 -21.77 -5.20
N ARG A 203 17.62 -22.78 -4.49
CA ARG A 203 18.13 -23.12 -3.16
C ARG A 203 19.47 -23.85 -3.32
N THR A 204 20.40 -23.53 -2.43
CA THR A 204 21.74 -24.15 -2.36
C THR A 204 21.94 -24.75 -0.97
N GLN A 205 23.06 -25.42 -0.73
CA GLN A 205 23.36 -26.03 0.56
C GLN A 205 23.44 -25.00 1.71
N SER A 206 23.90 -23.78 1.44
CA SER A 206 24.16 -22.74 2.44
C SER A 206 23.26 -21.50 2.32
N GLY A 207 22.27 -21.51 1.42
CA GLY A 207 21.39 -20.37 1.17
C GLY A 207 20.73 -20.42 -0.20
N PHE A 208 20.84 -19.32 -0.95
CA PHE A 208 20.18 -19.11 -2.23
C PHE A 208 21.12 -18.52 -3.28
N SER A 209 20.86 -18.85 -4.53
CA SER A 209 21.42 -18.20 -5.71
C SER A 209 20.28 -17.55 -6.49
N VAL A 210 20.43 -16.27 -6.83
CA VAL A 210 19.42 -15.47 -7.52
C VAL A 210 20.06 -14.85 -8.74
N ARG A 211 19.54 -15.15 -9.93
CA ARG A 211 19.94 -14.41 -11.14
C ARG A 211 19.16 -13.11 -11.23
N VAL A 212 19.86 -12.06 -11.59
CA VAL A 212 19.30 -10.73 -11.73
C VAL A 212 19.77 -10.08 -13.01
N TYR A 213 18.91 -9.30 -13.65
CA TYR A 213 19.30 -8.52 -14.82
C TYR A 213 18.69 -7.13 -14.78
N ARG A 214 19.29 -6.22 -15.54
CA ARG A 214 18.68 -4.94 -15.89
C ARG A 214 18.24 -4.98 -17.34
N LYS A 215 17.08 -4.41 -17.65
CA LYS A 215 16.64 -4.28 -19.04
C LYS A 215 17.65 -3.42 -19.81
N PRO A 216 17.99 -3.79 -21.06
CA PRO A 216 18.90 -3.00 -21.87
C PRO A 216 18.28 -1.62 -22.13
N THR A 217 19.15 -0.62 -22.25
CA THR A 217 18.79 0.75 -22.67
C THR A 217 19.68 1.15 -23.83
N SER A 218 19.34 2.21 -24.56
CA SER A 218 20.16 2.72 -25.66
C SER A 218 21.62 3.01 -25.25
N SER A 219 21.86 3.31 -23.98
CA SER A 219 23.18 3.62 -23.41
C SER A 219 23.83 2.48 -22.63
N ARG A 220 23.14 1.34 -22.42
CA ARG A 220 23.68 0.22 -21.62
C ARG A 220 23.23 -1.15 -22.15
N PRO A 221 24.17 -2.07 -22.42
CA PRO A 221 23.84 -3.44 -22.82
C PRO A 221 23.15 -4.20 -21.69
N GLN A 222 22.53 -5.33 -22.03
CA GLN A 222 21.99 -6.25 -21.04
C GLN A 222 23.13 -6.80 -20.17
N CYS A 223 22.98 -6.69 -18.85
CA CYS A 223 23.89 -7.30 -17.89
C CYS A 223 23.10 -8.23 -16.97
N GLU A 224 23.54 -9.47 -16.85
CA GLU A 224 23.02 -10.47 -15.92
C GLU A 224 24.08 -10.74 -14.84
N TYR A 225 23.67 -10.79 -13.58
CA TYR A 225 24.51 -11.08 -12.43
C TYR A 225 23.89 -12.22 -11.62
N THR A 226 24.71 -12.94 -10.87
CA THR A 226 24.24 -13.93 -9.90
C THR A 226 24.59 -13.46 -8.50
N ILE A 227 23.57 -13.32 -7.65
CA ILE A 227 23.71 -12.96 -6.24
C ILE A 227 23.60 -14.22 -5.42
N HIS A 228 24.55 -14.42 -4.51
CA HIS A 228 24.51 -15.48 -3.51
C HIS A 228 24.18 -14.87 -2.15
N CYS A 229 23.20 -15.43 -1.45
CA CYS A 229 22.78 -14.94 -0.14
C CYS A 229 22.36 -16.08 0.79
N LYS A 230 22.56 -15.91 2.09
CA LYS A 230 22.12 -16.89 3.10
C LYS A 230 20.61 -16.90 3.29
N HIS A 231 20.01 -15.71 3.26
CA HIS A 231 18.58 -15.48 3.47
C HIS A 231 17.97 -14.78 2.26
N LEU A 232 16.73 -15.16 1.94
CA LEU A 232 15.96 -14.58 0.84
C LEU A 232 14.57 -14.22 1.36
N VAL A 233 14.15 -12.97 1.12
CA VAL A 233 12.82 -12.47 1.49
C VAL A 233 12.08 -12.08 0.21
N LEU A 234 10.94 -12.70 -0.04
CA LEU A 234 10.11 -12.44 -1.21
C LEU A 234 9.04 -11.38 -0.91
N ALA A 235 9.44 -10.11 -1.01
CA ALA A 235 8.53 -8.97 -0.95
C ALA A 235 8.09 -8.53 -2.36
N THR A 236 7.45 -9.43 -3.12
CA THR A 236 7.08 -9.20 -4.54
C THR A 236 5.64 -8.73 -4.75
N GLY A 237 4.82 -8.68 -3.69
CA GLY A 237 3.39 -8.37 -3.80
C GLY A 237 2.58 -9.51 -4.43
N ILE A 238 1.25 -9.38 -4.39
CA ILE A 238 0.31 -10.38 -4.90
C ILE A 238 -0.74 -9.79 -5.87
N PHE A 239 -0.64 -8.50 -6.19
CA PHE A 239 -1.64 -7.76 -6.99
C PHE A 239 -1.14 -7.34 -8.38
N THR A 240 0.03 -7.82 -8.81
CA THR A 240 0.63 -7.45 -10.11
C THR A 240 0.15 -8.33 -11.27
N ASN A 241 -0.27 -9.57 -10.99
CA ASN A 241 -0.72 -10.51 -12.02
C ASN A 241 -2.20 -10.30 -12.31
N ALA A 242 -2.51 -9.53 -13.36
CA ALA A 242 -3.88 -9.32 -13.82
C ALA A 242 -4.45 -10.59 -14.45
N VAL A 243 -5.70 -10.93 -14.11
CA VAL A 243 -6.45 -11.99 -14.78
C VAL A 243 -6.93 -11.44 -16.14
N PRO A 244 -6.61 -12.11 -17.27
CA PRO A 244 -7.06 -11.63 -18.57
C PRO A 244 -8.59 -11.68 -18.66
N PRO A 245 -9.24 -10.72 -19.35
CA PRO A 245 -10.69 -10.78 -19.50
C PRO A 245 -11.11 -11.92 -20.43
N PRO A 246 -12.39 -12.32 -20.36
CA PRO A 246 -12.97 -13.28 -21.31
C PRO A 246 -12.70 -12.90 -22.78
N PRO A 247 -12.56 -13.89 -23.70
CA PRO A 247 -12.24 -13.65 -25.10
C PRO A 247 -13.11 -12.62 -25.82
N ILE A 248 -14.40 -12.53 -25.44
CA ILE A 248 -15.36 -11.56 -26.00
C ILE A 248 -14.93 -10.09 -25.80
N PHE A 249 -14.13 -9.80 -24.77
CA PHE A 249 -13.63 -8.46 -24.49
C PHE A 249 -12.23 -8.19 -25.07
N LEU A 250 -11.51 -9.20 -25.58
CA LEU A 250 -10.18 -9.01 -26.16
C LEU A 250 -10.15 -7.97 -27.30
N PRO A 251 -11.14 -7.90 -28.21
CA PRO A 251 -11.17 -6.86 -29.25
C PRO A 251 -11.24 -5.42 -28.69
N LEU A 252 -11.76 -5.25 -27.47
CA LEU A 252 -11.89 -3.95 -26.82
C LEU A 252 -10.61 -3.49 -26.12
N LEU A 253 -9.65 -4.39 -25.86
CA LEU A 253 -8.37 -4.04 -25.22
C LEU A 253 -7.35 -3.43 -26.21
N ASN A 254 -7.51 -3.69 -27.52
CA ASN A 254 -6.57 -3.28 -28.56
C ASN A 254 -7.04 -2.03 -29.34
N LEU A 255 -7.47 -0.97 -28.63
CA LEU A 255 -8.04 0.24 -29.25
C LEU A 255 -7.06 0.98 -30.19
N GLY A 256 -5.74 0.82 -29.99
CA GLY A 256 -4.70 1.42 -30.83
C GLY A 256 -4.63 0.85 -32.26
N ASN A 257 -5.17 -0.35 -32.49
CA ASN A 257 -5.24 -0.99 -33.81
C ASN A 257 -6.62 -0.88 -34.46
N ASN A 258 -7.60 -0.30 -33.77
CA ASN A 258 -8.94 -0.11 -34.31
C ASN A 258 -8.97 1.17 -35.15
N ALA A 259 -9.25 1.05 -36.45
CA ALA A 259 -9.34 2.17 -37.41
C ALA A 259 -10.22 3.35 -36.94
N LEU A 260 -11.17 3.09 -36.03
CA LEU A 260 -12.05 4.08 -35.39
C LEU A 260 -11.28 5.09 -34.52
N SER A 261 -10.21 4.69 -33.81
CA SER A 261 -9.46 5.59 -32.93
C SER A 261 -8.61 6.60 -33.72
N GLN A 262 -8.18 6.26 -34.94
CA GLN A 262 -7.48 7.19 -35.83
C GLN A 262 -8.43 8.20 -36.47
N GLN A 263 -9.70 7.84 -36.70
CA GLN A 263 -10.73 8.72 -37.26
C GLN A 263 -11.43 9.60 -36.22
N GLN A 264 -11.47 9.20 -34.93
CA GLN A 264 -12.19 9.89 -33.85
C GLN A 264 -11.28 10.74 -32.94
N ARG A 265 -10.32 11.48 -33.51
CA ARG A 265 -9.46 12.42 -32.75
C ARG A 265 -10.21 13.54 -32.00
N VAL A 266 -11.54 13.65 -32.14
CA VAL A 266 -12.33 14.79 -31.65
C VAL A 266 -13.32 14.42 -30.53
N LYS A 267 -13.63 13.15 -30.28
CA LYS A 267 -14.60 12.76 -29.24
C LYS A 267 -14.20 11.48 -28.50
N ALA A 268 -14.09 11.57 -27.18
CA ALA A 268 -13.75 10.43 -26.33
C ALA A 268 -14.78 9.29 -26.50
N LEU A 269 -14.28 8.09 -26.79
CA LEU A 269 -15.10 6.88 -26.83
C LEU A 269 -15.73 6.61 -25.45
N PRO A 270 -16.94 6.01 -25.41
CA PRO A 270 -17.51 5.55 -24.16
C PRO A 270 -16.58 4.58 -23.44
N LEU A 271 -16.45 4.73 -22.13
CA LEU A 271 -15.62 3.88 -21.28
C LEU A 271 -16.42 2.67 -20.79
N LEU A 272 -15.95 1.46 -21.06
CA LEU A 272 -16.50 0.23 -20.49
C LEU A 272 -15.71 -0.15 -19.23
N VAL A 273 -16.39 -0.25 -18.09
CA VAL A 273 -15.81 -0.68 -16.82
C VAL A 273 -16.47 -1.98 -16.37
N VAL A 274 -15.68 -3.03 -16.15
CA VAL A 274 -16.16 -4.33 -15.67
C VAL A 274 -15.63 -4.60 -14.26
N GLY A 275 -16.54 -4.73 -13.29
CA GLY A 275 -16.22 -5.04 -11.90
C GLY A 275 -16.82 -4.04 -10.91
N SER A 276 -16.77 -4.41 -9.62
CA SER A 276 -17.32 -3.61 -8.51
C SER A 276 -16.30 -3.33 -7.40
N GLY A 277 -15.02 -3.52 -7.67
CA GLY A 277 -13.93 -3.29 -6.70
C GLY A 277 -13.36 -1.86 -6.75
N PHE A 278 -12.34 -1.60 -5.92
CA PHE A 278 -11.64 -0.32 -5.87
C PHE A 278 -11.03 0.08 -7.21
N THR A 279 -10.36 -0.85 -7.92
CA THR A 279 -9.80 -0.57 -9.25
C THR A 279 -10.85 -0.11 -10.26
N ALA A 280 -12.06 -0.71 -10.23
CA ALA A 280 -13.15 -0.27 -11.10
C ALA A 280 -13.58 1.15 -10.75
N ALA A 281 -13.74 1.45 -9.46
CA ALA A 281 -14.07 2.80 -9.00
C ALA A 281 -12.98 3.83 -9.37
N ASP A 282 -11.71 3.50 -9.20
CA ASP A 282 -10.58 4.38 -9.54
C ASP A 282 -10.56 4.73 -11.03
N VAL A 283 -10.80 3.73 -11.90
CA VAL A 283 -10.95 3.95 -13.34
C VAL A 283 -12.14 4.87 -13.64
N MET A 284 -13.28 4.67 -12.96
CA MET A 284 -14.45 5.54 -13.14
C MET A 284 -14.19 6.98 -12.72
N MET A 285 -13.45 7.19 -11.63
CA MET A 285 -13.08 8.53 -11.13
C MET A 285 -12.00 9.20 -11.99
N SER A 286 -11.21 8.41 -12.70
CA SER A 286 -10.18 8.90 -13.63
C SER A 286 -10.72 9.25 -15.02
N ALA A 287 -12.00 8.97 -15.30
CA ALA A 287 -12.61 9.22 -16.60
C ALA A 287 -12.62 10.73 -16.92
N GLN A 288 -12.55 11.07 -18.21
CA GLN A 288 -12.60 12.46 -18.64
C GLN A 288 -13.95 13.10 -18.28
N GLN A 289 -13.96 14.40 -18.04
CA GLN A 289 -15.20 15.14 -17.77
C GLN A 289 -16.19 14.92 -18.92
N ASN A 290 -17.42 14.53 -18.58
CA ASN A 290 -18.50 14.18 -19.52
C ASN A 290 -18.26 12.95 -20.41
N GLN A 291 -17.26 12.11 -20.11
CA GLN A 291 -17.09 10.84 -20.81
C GLN A 291 -18.26 9.90 -20.51
N LYS A 292 -18.91 9.39 -21.56
CA LYS A 292 -19.97 8.38 -21.41
C LYS A 292 -19.37 7.10 -20.86
N MET A 293 -20.11 6.39 -20.02
CA MET A 293 -19.62 5.19 -19.34
C MET A 293 -20.67 4.09 -19.35
N ILE A 294 -20.23 2.86 -19.62
CA ILE A 294 -20.99 1.63 -19.43
C ILE A 294 -20.33 0.88 -18.27
N HIS A 295 -21.07 0.68 -17.18
CA HIS A 295 -20.57 -0.02 -16.00
C HIS A 295 -21.26 -1.38 -15.87
N ILE A 296 -20.49 -2.45 -16.01
CA ILE A 296 -20.96 -3.83 -15.82
C ILE A 296 -20.41 -4.35 -14.50
N PHE A 297 -21.28 -4.77 -13.61
CA PHE A 297 -20.89 -5.31 -12.31
C PHE A 297 -21.77 -6.47 -11.88
N LYS A 298 -21.21 -7.34 -11.04
CA LYS A 298 -21.97 -8.40 -10.38
C LYS A 298 -22.51 -7.88 -9.06
N TRP A 299 -23.83 -7.78 -8.93
CA TRP A 299 -24.48 -7.50 -7.65
C TRP A 299 -24.64 -8.79 -6.83
N ASN A 300 -24.13 -8.80 -5.60
CA ASN A 300 -24.22 -9.95 -4.71
C ASN A 300 -24.30 -9.47 -3.24
N THR A 301 -25.34 -9.85 -2.52
CA THR A 301 -25.55 -9.43 -1.12
C THR A 301 -24.75 -10.28 -0.12
N ALA A 302 -24.47 -11.55 -0.42
CA ALA A 302 -23.66 -12.44 0.40
C ALA A 302 -22.16 -12.15 0.30
N ARG A 303 -21.71 -11.70 -0.88
CA ARG A 303 -20.34 -11.21 -1.13
C ARG A 303 -20.41 -9.82 -1.76
N PRO A 304 -20.70 -8.78 -0.95
CA PRO A 304 -20.87 -7.43 -1.45
C PRO A 304 -19.58 -6.87 -2.03
N SER A 305 -19.74 -5.87 -2.90
CA SER A 305 -18.63 -5.02 -3.33
C SER A 305 -17.87 -4.48 -2.10
N PRO A 306 -16.53 -4.41 -2.15
CA PRO A 306 -15.75 -3.81 -1.08
C PRO A 306 -16.11 -2.33 -0.83
N LEU A 307 -16.65 -1.64 -1.85
CA LEU A 307 -17.12 -0.26 -1.73
C LEU A 307 -18.28 -0.10 -0.73
N LYS A 308 -18.95 -1.19 -0.34
CA LYS A 308 -19.97 -1.18 0.74
C LYS A 308 -19.39 -0.69 2.07
N GLY A 309 -18.12 -0.97 2.34
CA GLY A 309 -17.44 -0.57 3.58
C GLY A 309 -16.99 0.89 3.61
N CYS A 310 -17.06 1.60 2.47
CA CYS A 310 -16.66 2.99 2.38
C CYS A 310 -17.67 3.90 3.06
N HIS A 311 -17.30 4.46 4.21
CA HIS A 311 -18.13 5.42 4.94
C HIS A 311 -18.36 6.69 4.10
N PRO A 312 -19.60 7.19 3.94
CA PRO A 312 -19.90 8.32 3.05
C PRO A 312 -19.20 9.64 3.37
N GLN A 313 -18.76 9.85 4.61
CA GLN A 313 -18.03 11.06 4.99
C GLN A 313 -16.52 10.95 4.76
N ALA A 314 -15.95 9.75 4.93
CA ALA A 314 -14.51 9.52 4.79
C ALA A 314 -14.12 9.21 3.34
N TYR A 315 -15.02 8.58 2.60
CA TYR A 315 -14.81 8.08 1.23
C TYR A 315 -16.03 8.42 0.33
N PRO A 316 -16.43 9.70 0.24
CA PRO A 316 -17.65 10.10 -0.47
C PRO A 316 -17.67 9.64 -1.94
N GLU A 317 -16.53 9.66 -2.61
CA GLU A 317 -16.35 9.26 -4.00
C GLU A 317 -16.66 7.78 -4.23
N TYR A 318 -16.11 6.89 -3.40
CA TYR A 318 -16.37 5.44 -3.45
C TYR A 318 -17.80 5.10 -3.02
N ALA A 319 -18.28 5.75 -1.94
CA ALA A 319 -19.65 5.56 -1.43
C ALA A 319 -20.70 5.98 -2.47
N SER A 320 -20.43 7.02 -3.26
CA SER A 320 -21.32 7.48 -4.35
C SER A 320 -21.45 6.43 -5.46
N ILE A 321 -20.36 5.76 -5.82
CA ILE A 321 -20.34 4.70 -6.83
C ILE A 321 -21.13 3.48 -6.31
N TYR A 322 -20.90 3.08 -5.05
CA TYR A 322 -21.67 2.01 -4.43
C TYR A 322 -23.17 2.30 -4.39
N ARG A 323 -23.57 3.54 -4.05
CA ARG A 323 -24.97 3.97 -4.06
C ARG A 323 -25.60 3.83 -5.44
N ARG A 324 -24.90 4.24 -6.50
CA ARG A 324 -25.36 4.10 -7.90
C ARG A 324 -25.52 2.63 -8.30
N MET A 325 -24.55 1.77 -7.96
CA MET A 325 -24.67 0.33 -8.19
C MET A 325 -25.90 -0.26 -7.48
N LYS A 326 -26.13 0.14 -6.22
CA LYS A 326 -27.28 -0.33 -5.43
C LYS A 326 -28.62 0.08 -6.07
N GLN A 327 -28.73 1.33 -6.51
CA GLN A 327 -29.93 1.83 -7.18
C GLN A 327 -30.20 1.09 -8.49
N SER A 328 -29.19 0.97 -9.36
CA SER A 328 -29.31 0.24 -10.63
C SER A 328 -29.71 -1.23 -10.43
N ALA A 329 -29.20 -1.89 -9.38
CA ALA A 329 -29.59 -3.24 -9.04
C ALA A 329 -31.06 -3.32 -8.56
N ALA A 330 -31.52 -2.35 -7.76
CA ALA A 330 -32.91 -2.28 -7.32
C ALA A 330 -33.88 -2.02 -8.48
N ASP A 331 -33.53 -1.11 -9.39
CA ASP A 331 -34.31 -0.79 -10.59
C ASP A 331 -34.44 -2.01 -11.51
N SER A 332 -33.39 -2.83 -11.61
CA SER A 332 -33.40 -4.07 -12.42
C SER A 332 -34.25 -5.19 -11.82
N THR A 333 -34.51 -5.16 -10.51
CA THR A 333 -35.33 -6.15 -9.79
C THR A 333 -36.77 -5.69 -9.56
N SER A 334 -37.05 -4.40 -9.75
CA SER A 334 -38.41 -3.86 -9.72
C SER A 334 -39.14 -4.33 -10.98
N PRO A 335 -40.36 -4.88 -10.90
CA PRO A 335 -41.14 -5.12 -12.10
C PRO A 335 -41.35 -3.77 -12.77
N THR A 336 -40.81 -3.59 -13.98
CA THR A 336 -41.22 -2.50 -14.85
C THR A 336 -42.73 -2.55 -14.92
N SER A 337 -43.40 -1.53 -14.37
CA SER A 337 -44.75 -1.18 -14.78
C SER A 337 -44.68 -0.96 -16.28
N ALA A 338 -44.99 -1.99 -17.04
CA ALA A 338 -45.24 -1.86 -18.47
C ALA A 338 -46.25 -0.74 -18.59
N GLY A 339 -45.82 0.36 -19.22
CA GLY A 339 -46.68 1.48 -19.53
C GLY A 339 -47.85 0.95 -20.34
N ALA A 340 -49.01 0.84 -19.69
CA ALA A 340 -50.27 1.06 -20.34
C ALA A 340 -50.35 2.56 -20.59
N GLU A 341 -49.88 3.00 -21.75
CA GLU A 341 -50.40 4.21 -22.37
C GLU A 341 -50.83 3.86 -23.80
N ALA A 342 -52.04 4.33 -24.09
CA ALA A 342 -52.94 3.96 -25.18
C ALA A 342 -52.64 4.68 -26.49
#